data_AF-A0A348Z5B3-F1
#
_entry.id   AF-A0A348Z5B3-F1
#
_cell.length_a   1.000
_cell.length_b   1.000
_cell.length_c   1.000
_cell.angle_alpha   90.00
_cell.angle_beta   90.00
_cell.angle_gamma   90.00
#
_symmetry.space_group_name_H-M   'P 1'
#
loop_
_entity.id
_entity.type
_entity.pdbx_description
1 polymer ?
#
loop_
_entity_poly.entity_id
_entity_poly.type
_entity_poly.pdbx_seq_one_letter_code
_entity_poly.pdbx_strand_id
1 'polypeptide(L)'
;MEISEKLRILSGAAKYDVSCSSSGSSRRGIKGALGSSAPSGICHSFTPDGRCISLLKILLTNYCIYDCAYCINRRTNDVERAAFTVDEVINLTMNFYRRNYIEGLFLSSAVIKNSNYTMELLTSVVKRLRNHFNFRGYIHLKAIPGADENLIKEAGQYVDRMSVNIELPSNNSLKLLAPEKNKQDIFTPMKSIKNNIII
;
A
#
# COMPACT_ATOMS: atom_id res chain seq x y z
N MET A 1 -8.55 -17.31 7.10
CA MET A 1 -7.33 -16.63 7.57
C MET A 1 -7.74 -15.52 8.50
N GLU A 2 -7.15 -15.52 9.69
CA GLU A 2 -7.34 -14.45 10.67
C GLU A 2 -6.68 -13.14 10.20
N ILE A 3 -7.19 -12.00 10.68
CA ILE A 3 -6.72 -10.68 10.24
C ILE A 3 -5.23 -10.45 10.57
N SER A 4 -4.75 -11.02 11.66
CA SER A 4 -3.34 -10.98 12.08
C SER A 4 -2.42 -11.73 11.13
N GLU A 5 -2.88 -12.84 10.58
CA GLU A 5 -2.14 -13.64 9.62
C GLU A 5 -2.07 -12.94 8.26
N LYS A 6 -3.18 -12.37 7.80
CA LYS A 6 -3.20 -11.51 6.61
C LYS A 6 -2.25 -10.33 6.77
N LEU A 7 -2.25 -9.68 7.94
CA LEU A 7 -1.36 -8.56 8.24
C LEU A 7 0.11 -8.98 8.15
N ARG A 8 0.49 -10.12 8.76
CA ARG A 8 1.85 -10.66 8.68
C ARG A 8 2.32 -10.83 7.23
N ILE A 9 1.46 -11.37 6.35
CA ILE A 9 1.78 -11.60 4.93
C ILE A 9 1.86 -10.27 4.18
N LEU A 10 0.82 -9.45 4.31
CA LEU A 10 0.62 -8.25 3.48
C LEU A 10 1.42 -7.03 3.94
N SER A 11 1.99 -7.07 5.15
CA SER A 11 3.01 -6.12 5.60
C SER A 11 4.44 -6.64 5.40
N GLY A 12 4.63 -7.89 4.97
CA GLY A 12 5.93 -8.55 4.92
C GLY A 12 6.95 -7.83 4.02
N ALA A 13 6.48 -7.11 2.98
CA ALA A 13 7.34 -6.32 2.10
C ALA A 13 7.87 -5.04 2.76
N ALA A 14 7.24 -4.55 3.85
CA ALA A 14 7.67 -3.34 4.53
C ALA A 14 9.13 -3.46 5.02
N LYS A 15 9.56 -4.65 5.48
CA LYS A 15 10.92 -4.88 6.00
C LYS A 15 12.05 -4.58 5.00
N TYR A 16 11.76 -4.54 3.70
CA TYR A 16 12.76 -4.27 2.65
C TYR A 16 12.84 -2.80 2.24
N ASP A 17 11.92 -1.96 2.72
CA ASP A 17 11.97 -0.53 2.45
C ASP A 17 12.83 0.16 3.53
N VAL A 18 13.79 0.96 3.07
CA VAL A 18 14.78 1.66 3.91
C VAL A 18 14.10 2.50 5.00
N SER A 19 12.91 3.03 4.73
CA SER A 19 12.08 3.81 5.67
C SER A 19 11.46 2.97 6.81
N CYS A 20 11.48 1.64 6.70
CA CYS A 20 10.79 0.72 7.60
C CYS A 20 11.73 0.11 8.67
N SER A 21 12.75 0.86 9.09
CA SER A 21 13.85 0.41 9.96
C SER A 21 13.41 -0.15 11.33
N SER A 22 12.15 0.08 11.75
CA SER A 22 11.57 -0.36 13.03
C SER A 22 10.58 -1.53 12.92
N SER A 23 10.28 -2.03 11.72
CA SER A 23 9.15 -2.95 11.47
C SER A 23 9.42 -4.45 11.71
N GLY A 24 10.68 -4.84 11.92
CA GLY A 24 11.11 -6.25 11.95
C GLY A 24 11.34 -6.89 13.33
N SER A 25 11.09 -6.18 14.43
CA SER A 25 11.38 -6.69 15.78
C SER A 25 10.38 -7.76 16.23
N SER A 26 10.88 -8.86 16.83
CA SER A 26 10.09 -10.04 17.23
C SER A 26 10.26 -10.43 18.71
N ARG A 27 10.67 -9.48 19.56
CA ARG A 27 10.90 -9.70 20.99
C ARG A 27 9.57 -9.97 21.68
N ARG A 28 9.38 -11.22 22.11
CA ARG A 28 8.19 -11.63 22.85
C ARG A 28 8.17 -11.01 24.25
N GLY A 29 6.97 -10.76 24.77
CA GLY A 29 6.78 -10.35 26.15
C GLY A 29 7.17 -11.47 27.12
N ILE A 30 7.78 -11.11 28.24
CA ILE A 30 8.15 -12.04 29.31
C ILE A 30 7.25 -11.73 30.51
N LYS A 31 6.67 -12.76 31.13
CA LYS A 31 5.82 -12.59 32.32
C LYS A 31 6.61 -11.88 33.43
N GLY A 32 6.07 -10.78 33.96
CA GLY A 32 6.74 -9.95 34.96
C GLY A 32 7.69 -8.88 34.40
N ALA A 33 7.86 -8.80 33.07
CA ALA A 33 8.61 -7.74 32.40
C ALA A 33 7.70 -6.82 31.58
N LEU A 34 8.14 -5.58 31.38
CA LEU A 34 7.39 -4.59 30.60
C LEU A 34 7.73 -4.70 29.11
N GLY A 35 6.68 -4.79 28.29
CA GLY A 35 6.75 -4.59 26.85
C GLY A 35 7.00 -5.86 26.01
N SER A 36 6.74 -5.71 24.72
CA SER A 36 6.96 -6.70 23.67
C SER A 36 7.02 -5.98 22.32
N SER A 37 7.65 -6.57 21.31
CA SER A 37 7.57 -6.10 19.93
C SER A 37 6.88 -7.13 19.04
N ALA A 38 6.18 -6.63 18.01
CA ALA A 38 5.53 -7.45 17.02
C ALA A 38 5.70 -6.82 15.63
N PRO A 39 5.92 -7.62 14.58
CA PRO A 39 5.88 -7.15 13.22
C PRO A 39 4.43 -6.79 12.87
N SER A 40 4.17 -5.51 12.66
CA SER A 40 2.81 -4.98 12.42
C SER A 40 2.70 -4.11 11.18
N GLY A 41 3.76 -4.06 10.36
CA GLY A 41 3.78 -3.26 9.14
C GLY A 41 3.87 -1.76 9.37
N ILE A 42 4.21 -1.32 10.58
CA ILE A 42 4.39 0.10 10.87
C ILE A 42 5.77 0.55 10.38
N CYS A 43 5.81 1.59 9.56
CA CYS A 43 7.04 2.22 9.08
C CYS A 43 7.05 3.72 9.40
N HIS A 44 8.25 4.32 9.46
CA HIS A 44 8.35 5.75 9.61
C HIS A 44 8.48 6.42 8.24
N SER A 45 7.92 7.60 8.09
CA SER A 45 8.01 8.40 6.87
C SER A 45 8.13 9.87 7.23
N PHE A 46 8.73 10.65 6.34
CA PHE A 46 8.92 12.08 6.54
C PHE A 46 7.95 12.85 5.67
N THR A 47 7.16 13.71 6.31
CA THR A 47 6.24 14.64 5.63
C THR A 47 6.99 15.88 5.14
N PRO A 48 6.41 16.67 4.20
CA PRO A 48 7.07 17.85 3.65
C PRO A 48 7.48 18.92 4.66
N ASP A 49 6.80 18.98 5.81
CA ASP A 49 7.13 19.86 6.94
C ASP A 49 8.25 19.30 7.85
N GLY A 50 8.87 18.19 7.49
CA GLY A 50 10.00 17.59 8.19
C GLY A 50 9.62 16.68 9.36
N ARG A 51 8.33 16.46 9.64
CA ARG A 51 7.91 15.54 10.71
C ARG A 51 8.16 14.09 10.32
N CYS A 52 8.66 13.31 11.28
CA CYS A 52 8.68 11.86 11.20
C CYS A 52 7.33 11.32 11.72
N ILE A 53 6.58 10.63 10.87
CA ILE A 53 5.28 10.04 11.20
C ILE A 53 5.30 8.52 11.07
N SER A 54 4.51 7.82 11.88
CA SER A 54 4.32 6.37 11.75
C SER A 54 3.15 6.05 10.82
N LEU A 55 3.38 5.18 9.83
CA LEU A 55 2.38 4.75 8.85
C LEU A 55 2.14 3.25 8.96
N LEU A 56 0.87 2.83 8.91
CA LEU A 56 0.54 1.43 8.62
C LEU A 56 0.81 1.18 7.14
N LYS A 57 1.85 0.42 6.81
CA LYS A 57 2.22 0.10 5.44
C LYS A 57 1.85 -1.33 5.09
N ILE A 58 0.81 -1.46 4.26
CA ILE A 58 0.24 -2.76 3.90
C ILE A 58 -0.12 -2.82 2.41
N LEU A 59 -0.17 -4.04 1.91
CA LEU A 59 -0.85 -4.36 0.66
C LEU A 59 -2.32 -4.69 0.94
N LEU A 60 -3.24 -4.25 0.07
CA LEU A 60 -4.61 -4.76 0.04
C LEU A 60 -4.60 -6.28 -0.26
N THR A 61 -3.74 -6.70 -1.19
CA THR A 61 -3.57 -8.10 -1.58
C THR A 61 -2.21 -8.31 -2.23
N ASN A 62 -1.67 -9.53 -2.11
CA ASN A 62 -0.50 -10.00 -2.86
C ASN A 62 -0.85 -11.03 -3.95
N TYR A 63 -2.13 -11.26 -4.21
CA TYR A 63 -2.57 -11.94 -5.44
C TYR A 63 -2.33 -11.02 -6.63
N CYS A 64 -1.60 -11.50 -7.63
CA CYS A 64 -1.26 -10.72 -8.81
C CYS A 64 -1.60 -11.51 -10.07
N ILE A 65 -2.23 -10.86 -11.04
CA ILE A 65 -2.42 -11.41 -12.39
C ILE A 65 -1.16 -11.28 -13.24
N TYR A 66 -0.15 -10.50 -12.84
CA TYR A 66 1.05 -10.29 -13.63
C TYR A 66 2.21 -11.19 -13.21
N ASP A 67 3.12 -11.43 -14.15
CA ASP A 67 4.29 -12.29 -13.94
C ASP A 67 5.64 -11.55 -14.01
N CYS A 68 5.74 -10.38 -13.36
CA CYS A 68 6.98 -9.61 -13.35
C CYS A 68 8.14 -10.39 -12.70
N ALA A 69 9.22 -10.63 -13.43
CA ALA A 69 10.34 -11.49 -13.03
C ALA A 69 11.04 -11.04 -11.73
N TYR A 70 11.03 -9.74 -11.43
CA TYR A 70 11.61 -9.16 -10.21
C TYR A 70 10.66 -9.20 -9.00
N CYS A 71 9.38 -9.55 -9.18
CA CYS A 71 8.37 -9.39 -8.14
C CYS A 71 8.09 -10.71 -7.42
N ILE A 72 8.24 -10.71 -6.09
CA ILE A 72 7.89 -11.88 -5.26
C ILE A 72 6.42 -12.29 -5.40
N ASN A 73 5.53 -11.32 -5.67
CA ASN A 73 4.09 -11.53 -5.79
C ASN A 73 3.65 -11.99 -7.19
N ARG A 74 4.58 -12.18 -8.13
CA ARG A 74 4.28 -12.62 -9.51
C ARG A 74 3.43 -13.88 -9.50
N ARG A 75 2.55 -14.06 -10.48
CA ARG A 75 1.54 -15.12 -10.46
C ARG A 75 2.15 -16.52 -10.35
N THR A 76 3.32 -16.75 -10.95
CA THR A 76 3.99 -18.06 -11.00
C THR A 76 4.73 -18.45 -9.73
N ASN A 77 4.92 -17.51 -8.79
CA ASN A 77 5.53 -17.84 -7.51
C ASN A 77 4.55 -18.54 -6.58
N ASP A 78 5.01 -19.63 -5.97
CA ASP A 78 4.33 -20.29 -4.87
C ASP A 78 4.72 -19.64 -3.54
N VAL A 79 3.85 -18.77 -3.05
CA VAL A 79 4.01 -18.01 -1.81
C VAL A 79 2.67 -17.95 -1.08
N GLU A 80 2.69 -17.75 0.23
CA GLU A 80 1.46 -17.51 0.98
C GLU A 80 0.75 -16.27 0.43
N ARG A 81 -0.52 -16.43 0.05
CA ARG A 81 -1.33 -15.35 -0.51
C ARG A 81 -2.49 -14.98 0.39
N ALA A 82 -2.74 -13.69 0.50
CA ALA A 82 -3.78 -13.11 1.32
C ALA A 82 -4.40 -11.90 0.60
N ALA A 83 -5.65 -11.62 0.94
CA ALA A 83 -6.35 -10.42 0.53
C ALA A 83 -7.18 -9.89 1.69
N PHE A 84 -7.09 -8.59 1.92
CA PHE A 84 -8.03 -7.87 2.76
C PHE A 84 -9.27 -7.47 1.96
N THR A 85 -10.41 -7.49 2.63
CA THR A 85 -11.58 -6.72 2.24
C THR A 85 -11.36 -5.24 2.54
N VAL A 86 -12.15 -4.37 1.90
CA VAL A 86 -12.16 -2.94 2.18
C VAL A 86 -12.41 -2.66 3.67
N ASP A 87 -13.35 -3.39 4.29
CA ASP A 87 -13.70 -3.23 5.70
C ASP A 87 -12.55 -3.64 6.63
N GLU A 88 -11.82 -4.72 6.31
CA GLU A 88 -10.67 -5.14 7.10
C GLU A 88 -9.57 -4.07 7.10
N VAL A 89 -9.26 -3.46 5.96
CA VAL A 89 -8.26 -2.37 5.88
C VAL A 89 -8.70 -1.16 6.70
N ILE A 90 -9.96 -0.74 6.56
CA ILE A 90 -10.51 0.40 7.31
C ILE A 90 -10.46 0.11 8.80
N ASN A 91 -10.93 -1.08 9.23
CA ASN A 91 -10.96 -1.47 10.63
C ASN A 91 -9.55 -1.54 11.22
N LEU A 92 -8.58 -2.11 10.50
CA LEU A 92 -7.18 -2.11 10.93
C LEU A 92 -6.67 -0.69 11.11
N THR A 93 -6.81 0.16 10.08
CA THR A 93 -6.33 1.54 10.09
C THR A 93 -6.91 2.32 11.27
N MET A 94 -8.23 2.27 11.46
CA MET A 94 -8.90 2.97 12.57
C MET A 94 -8.49 2.43 13.94
N ASN A 95 -8.29 1.11 14.08
CA ASN A 95 -7.89 0.52 15.35
C ASN A 95 -6.45 0.86 15.76
N PHE A 96 -5.53 0.91 14.80
CA PHE A 96 -4.15 1.34 15.04
C PHE A 96 -4.09 2.85 15.33
N TYR A 97 -4.87 3.64 14.59
CA TYR A 97 -4.93 5.09 14.78
C TYR A 97 -5.47 5.48 16.15
N ARG A 98 -6.60 4.90 16.58
CA ARG A 98 -7.22 5.17 17.90
C ARG A 98 -6.32 4.78 19.08
N ARG A 99 -5.38 3.86 18.87
CA ARG A 99 -4.40 3.43 19.88
C ARG A 99 -3.07 4.19 19.79
N ASN A 100 -3.00 5.23 18.96
CA ASN A 100 -1.81 6.04 18.70
C ASN A 100 -0.60 5.23 18.20
N TYR A 101 -0.83 4.11 17.51
CA TYR A 101 0.25 3.34 16.89
C TYR A 101 0.68 3.91 15.54
N ILE A 102 -0.22 4.58 14.85
CA ILE A 102 0.02 5.18 13.53
C ILE A 102 -0.55 6.59 13.49
N GLU A 103 0.08 7.44 12.68
CA GLU A 103 -0.41 8.74 12.26
C GLU A 103 -1.01 8.71 10.84
N GLY A 104 -0.87 7.58 10.13
CA GLY A 104 -1.38 7.45 8.78
C GLY A 104 -1.35 6.03 8.19
N LEU A 105 -1.79 5.93 6.92
CA LEU A 105 -1.87 4.72 6.12
C LEU A 105 -1.02 4.87 4.86
N PHE A 106 -0.14 3.91 4.59
CA PHE A 106 0.42 3.67 3.27
C PHE A 106 -0.25 2.43 2.68
N LEU A 107 -1.04 2.63 1.63
CA LEU A 107 -1.80 1.55 0.99
C LEU A 107 -1.32 1.34 -0.45
N SER A 108 -1.04 0.08 -0.77
CA SER A 108 -0.72 -0.37 -2.12
C SER A 108 -1.41 -1.70 -2.38
N SER A 109 -1.26 -2.28 -3.57
CA SER A 109 -1.82 -3.58 -3.90
C SER A 109 -1.06 -4.24 -5.05
N ALA A 110 -1.07 -5.57 -5.07
CA ALA A 110 -0.94 -6.31 -6.33
C ALA A 110 -2.24 -6.19 -7.14
N VAL A 111 -2.20 -6.57 -8.43
CA VAL A 111 -3.37 -6.43 -9.32
C VAL A 111 -4.19 -7.71 -9.32
N ILE A 112 -5.42 -7.65 -8.80
CA ILE A 112 -6.38 -8.75 -8.83
C ILE A 112 -7.44 -8.48 -9.89
N LYS A 113 -7.81 -9.51 -10.66
CA LYS A 113 -8.77 -9.48 -11.76
C LYS A 113 -8.36 -8.54 -12.92
N ASN A 114 -8.26 -7.24 -12.68
CA ASN A 114 -7.73 -6.22 -13.58
C ASN A 114 -7.38 -4.93 -12.81
N SER A 115 -6.77 -3.97 -13.49
CA SER A 115 -6.34 -2.69 -12.89
C SER A 115 -7.49 -1.86 -12.33
N ASN A 116 -8.62 -1.77 -13.04
CA ASN A 116 -9.80 -1.00 -12.60
C ASN A 116 -10.39 -1.57 -11.31
N TYR A 117 -10.65 -2.88 -11.28
CA TYR A 117 -11.21 -3.55 -10.11
C TYR A 117 -10.33 -3.36 -8.87
N THR A 118 -9.01 -3.48 -9.03
CA THR A 118 -8.08 -3.23 -7.92
C THR A 118 -8.13 -1.76 -7.48
N MET A 119 -8.16 -0.82 -8.42
CA MET A 119 -8.22 0.61 -8.13
C MET A 119 -9.55 1.02 -7.49
N GLU A 120 -10.68 0.41 -7.87
CA GLU A 120 -12.00 0.60 -7.24
C GLU A 120 -11.96 0.24 -5.76
N LEU A 121 -11.35 -0.91 -5.41
CA LEU A 121 -11.20 -1.32 -4.00
C LEU A 121 -10.36 -0.32 -3.21
N LEU A 122 -9.22 0.10 -3.77
CA LEU A 122 -8.34 1.11 -3.17
C LEU A 122 -9.05 2.45 -2.95
N THR A 123 -9.79 2.91 -3.98
CA THR A 123 -10.58 4.14 -3.94
C THR A 123 -11.67 4.05 -2.87
N SER A 124 -12.34 2.89 -2.78
CA SER A 124 -13.35 2.65 -1.76
C SER A 124 -12.79 2.72 -0.34
N VAL A 125 -11.57 2.23 -0.09
CA VAL A 125 -10.92 2.34 1.22
C VAL A 125 -10.73 3.81 1.60
N VAL A 126 -10.07 4.59 0.75
CA VAL A 126 -9.69 5.97 1.09
C VAL A 126 -10.91 6.90 1.16
N LYS A 127 -11.88 6.74 0.26
CA LYS A 127 -13.14 7.49 0.27
C LYS A 127 -13.93 7.26 1.56
N ARG A 128 -14.07 6.00 1.98
CA ARG A 128 -14.80 5.66 3.20
C ARG A 128 -14.05 6.14 4.45
N LEU A 129 -12.72 5.99 4.50
CA LEU A 129 -11.91 6.53 5.59
C LEU A 129 -12.17 8.03 5.79
N ARG A 130 -12.19 8.82 4.72
CA ARG A 130 -12.43 10.26 4.79
C ARG A 130 -13.88 10.63 5.12
N ASN A 131 -14.84 10.04 4.41
CA ASN A 131 -16.24 10.50 4.44
C ASN A 131 -17.08 9.84 5.54
N HIS A 132 -16.82 8.58 5.87
CA HIS A 132 -17.65 7.82 6.83
C HIS A 132 -16.98 7.70 8.20
N PHE A 133 -15.66 7.59 8.23
CA PHE A 133 -14.89 7.39 9.48
C PHE A 133 -14.18 8.66 9.96
N ASN A 134 -14.30 9.76 9.22
CA ASN A 134 -13.65 11.04 9.51
C ASN A 134 -12.15 10.89 9.83
N PHE A 135 -11.47 9.95 9.18
CA PHE A 135 -10.05 9.74 9.37
C PHE A 135 -9.31 11.00 8.90
N ARG A 136 -8.52 11.59 9.80
CA ARG A 136 -7.72 12.81 9.54
C ARG A 136 -6.22 12.54 9.51
N GLY A 137 -5.80 11.29 9.69
CA GLY A 137 -4.40 10.89 9.54
C GLY A 137 -3.93 10.95 8.09
N TYR A 138 -2.62 10.86 7.91
CA TYR A 138 -1.97 10.91 6.60
C TYR A 138 -2.34 9.67 5.76
N ILE A 139 -2.57 9.83 4.46
CA ILE A 139 -2.79 8.72 3.52
C ILE A 139 -1.85 8.86 2.32
N HIS A 140 -1.00 7.86 2.13
CA HIS A 140 -0.24 7.64 0.92
C HIS A 140 -0.83 6.46 0.15
N LEU A 141 -1.38 6.72 -1.03
CA LEU A 141 -1.91 5.69 -1.91
C LEU A 141 -1.00 5.44 -3.12
N LYS A 142 -0.78 4.16 -3.45
CA LYS A 142 -0.15 3.74 -4.71
C LYS A 142 -1.24 3.50 -5.76
N ALA A 143 -1.25 4.31 -6.82
CA ALA A 143 -2.20 4.11 -7.92
C ALA A 143 -1.80 2.88 -8.75
N ILE A 144 -2.79 2.17 -9.30
CA ILE A 144 -2.56 0.98 -10.13
C ILE A 144 -2.36 1.40 -11.59
N PRO A 145 -1.18 1.12 -12.20
CA PRO A 145 -0.97 1.37 -13.62
C PRO A 145 -2.04 0.70 -14.50
N GLY A 146 -2.51 1.43 -15.51
CA GLY A 146 -3.55 0.96 -16.43
C GLY A 146 -4.98 1.00 -15.86
N ALA A 147 -5.20 1.57 -14.69
CA ALA A 147 -6.55 1.85 -14.19
C ALA A 147 -7.12 3.13 -14.83
N ASP A 148 -8.46 3.22 -14.88
CA ASP A 148 -9.21 4.37 -15.38
C ASP A 148 -8.77 5.67 -14.65
N GLU A 149 -8.52 6.72 -15.43
CA GLU A 149 -8.08 8.00 -14.89
C GLU A 149 -9.10 8.62 -13.93
N ASN A 150 -10.40 8.37 -14.12
CA ASN A 150 -11.45 8.86 -13.24
C ASN A 150 -11.37 8.21 -11.85
N LEU A 151 -11.05 6.91 -11.78
CA LEU A 151 -10.85 6.22 -10.50
C LEU A 151 -9.63 6.78 -9.75
N ILE A 152 -8.54 7.02 -10.48
CA ILE A 152 -7.32 7.61 -9.92
C ILE A 152 -7.60 9.04 -9.43
N LYS A 153 -8.31 9.84 -10.23
CA LYS A 153 -8.69 11.21 -9.87
C LYS A 153 -9.62 11.24 -8.66
N GLU A 154 -10.61 10.35 -8.60
CA GLU A 154 -11.50 10.22 -7.45
C GLU A 154 -10.71 9.89 -6.19
N ALA A 155 -9.84 8.88 -6.23
CA ALA A 155 -8.99 8.53 -5.10
C ALA A 155 -8.09 9.70 -4.66
N GLY A 156 -7.59 10.49 -5.62
CA GLY A 156 -6.76 11.67 -5.39
C GLY A 156 -7.40 12.73 -4.49
N GLN A 157 -8.74 12.82 -4.46
CA GLN A 157 -9.48 13.76 -3.62
C GLN A 157 -9.44 13.41 -2.13
N TYR A 158 -9.07 12.16 -1.80
CA TYR A 158 -9.17 11.62 -0.45
C TYR A 158 -7.81 11.33 0.20
N VAL A 159 -6.69 11.59 -0.48
CA VAL A 159 -5.35 11.21 -0.04
C VAL A 159 -4.40 12.41 0.01
N ASP A 160 -3.43 12.36 0.91
CA ASP A 160 -2.42 13.42 1.07
C ASP A 160 -1.27 13.24 0.07
N ARG A 161 -1.03 12.00 -0.37
CA ARG A 161 -0.03 11.67 -1.38
C ARG A 161 -0.46 10.51 -2.25
N MET A 162 -0.23 10.67 -3.55
CA MET A 162 -0.38 9.59 -4.51
C MET A 162 0.92 9.34 -5.26
N SER A 163 1.22 8.08 -5.57
CA SER A 163 2.41 7.71 -6.36
C SER A 163 2.18 6.49 -7.24
N VAL A 164 3.01 6.32 -8.26
CA VAL A 164 3.00 5.18 -9.19
C VAL A 164 4.40 4.59 -9.23
N ASN A 165 4.52 3.26 -9.37
CA ASN A 165 5.82 2.63 -9.54
C ASN A 165 6.24 2.68 -11.01
N ILE A 166 7.43 3.20 -11.29
CA ILE A 166 8.02 3.21 -12.64
C ILE A 166 8.58 1.83 -13.01
N GLU A 167 8.94 1.04 -12.00
CA GLU A 167 9.55 -0.29 -12.08
C GLU A 167 10.94 -0.32 -12.72
N LEU A 168 11.06 0.04 -14.00
CA LEU A 168 12.28 -0.10 -14.79
C LEU A 168 12.52 1.13 -15.68
N PRO A 169 13.77 1.62 -15.79
CA PRO A 169 14.06 2.89 -16.49
C PRO A 169 13.90 2.79 -18.01
N SER A 170 14.29 1.65 -18.60
CA SER A 170 14.27 1.44 -20.06
C SER A 170 13.06 0.64 -20.52
N ASN A 171 12.62 0.86 -21.76
CA ASN A 171 11.50 0.11 -22.35
C ASN A 171 11.87 -1.37 -22.58
N ASN A 172 13.13 -1.60 -22.97
CA ASN A 172 13.65 -2.94 -23.23
C ASN A 172 13.68 -3.77 -21.93
N SER A 173 14.14 -3.18 -20.83
CA SER A 173 14.12 -3.82 -19.51
C SER A 173 12.69 -4.09 -19.06
N LEU A 174 11.76 -3.14 -19.25
CA LEU A 174 10.35 -3.34 -18.89
C LEU A 174 9.74 -4.51 -19.65
N LYS A 175 9.93 -4.58 -20.97
CA LYS A 175 9.45 -5.72 -21.79
C LYS A 175 10.09 -7.04 -21.37
N LEU A 176 11.37 -7.03 -21.04
CA LEU A 176 12.11 -8.24 -20.66
C LEU A 176 11.63 -8.80 -19.30
N LEU A 177 11.42 -7.93 -18.32
CA LEU A 177 11.19 -8.34 -16.93
C LEU A 177 9.73 -8.19 -16.47
N ALA A 178 8.90 -7.48 -17.21
CA ALA A 178 7.46 -7.29 -16.94
C ALA A 178 6.70 -7.13 -18.27
N PRO A 179 6.65 -8.17 -19.11
CA PRO A 179 6.10 -8.09 -20.48
C PRO A 179 4.63 -7.66 -20.54
N GLU A 180 3.88 -7.82 -19.45
CA GLU A 180 2.47 -7.47 -19.33
C GLU A 180 2.23 -6.01 -18.93
N LYS A 181 3.30 -5.22 -18.71
CA LYS A 181 3.21 -3.80 -18.37
C LYS A 181 3.67 -2.94 -19.56
N ASN A 182 2.95 -1.86 -19.82
CA ASN A 182 3.36 -0.85 -20.80
C ASN A 182 3.82 0.44 -20.13
N LYS A 183 4.82 1.11 -20.74
CA LYS A 183 5.26 2.44 -20.27
C LYS A 183 4.14 3.47 -20.24
N GLN A 184 3.25 3.45 -21.24
CA GLN A 184 2.15 4.39 -21.32
C GLN A 184 1.23 4.31 -20.09
N ASP A 185 0.91 3.09 -19.67
CA ASP A 185 0.04 2.81 -18.51
C ASP A 185 0.64 3.29 -17.18
N ILE A 186 1.95 3.52 -17.14
CA ILE A 186 2.70 4.05 -15.99
C ILE A 186 2.77 5.59 -16.05
N PHE A 187 3.14 6.16 -17.21
CA PHE A 187 3.35 7.61 -17.33
C PHE A 187 2.05 8.41 -17.41
N THR A 188 0.99 7.85 -17.99
CA THR A 188 -0.34 8.47 -18.03
C THR A 188 -0.83 8.87 -16.62
N PRO A 189 -0.92 7.95 -15.64
CA PRO A 189 -1.38 8.32 -14.31
C PRO A 189 -0.41 9.25 -13.59
N MET A 190 0.91 9.12 -13.79
CA MET A 190 1.88 10.08 -13.23
C MET A 190 1.64 11.51 -13.70
N LYS A 191 1.37 11.70 -15.00
CA LYS A 191 1.05 13.01 -15.58
C LYS A 191 -0.27 13.55 -15.04
N SER A 192 -1.29 12.69 -14.96
CA SER A 192 -2.59 13.05 -14.39
C SER A 192 -2.47 13.48 -12.93
N ILE A 193 -1.76 12.71 -12.10
CA ILE A 193 -1.51 13.03 -10.69
C ILE A 193 -0.79 14.38 -10.56
N LYS A 194 0.29 14.60 -11.33
CA LYS A 194 1.03 15.86 -11.32
C LYS A 194 0.14 17.07 -11.63
N ASN A 195 -0.81 16.92 -12.55
CA ASN A 195 -1.65 18.02 -13.02
C ASN A 195 -2.87 18.28 -12.13
N ASN A 196 -3.28 17.32 -11.29
CA ASN A 196 -4.54 17.37 -10.56
C ASN A 196 -4.40 17.34 -9.03
N ILE A 197 -3.21 17.05 -8.47
CA ILE A 197 -2.99 17.23 -7.04
C ILE A 197 -2.91 18.74 -6.76
N ILE A 198 -3.89 19.24 -6.03
CA ILE A 198 -3.90 20.60 -5.49
C ILE A 198 -2.87 20.63 -4.36
N ILE A 199 -1.92 21.58 -4.44
CA ILE A 199 -0.94 21.88 -3.38
C ILE A 199 -1.64 22.59 -2.23
#